data_AF-K1U2B8-F1
#
_entry.id   AF-K1U2B8-F1
#
_cell.length_a   1.000
_cell.length_b   1.000
_cell.length_c   1.000
_cell.angle_alpha   90.00
_cell.angle_beta   90.00
_cell.angle_gamma   90.00
#
_symmetry.space_group_name_H-M   'P 1'
#
loop_
_entity.id
_entity.type
_entity.pdbx_description
1 polymer ?
#
loop_
_entity_poly.entity_id
_entity_poly.type
_entity_poly.pdbx_seq_one_letter_code
_entity_poly.pdbx_strand_id
1 'polypeptide(L)'
;SEYNTKLLQRNSLVANSSTQNPLVMDMDQALSEMRRAIITSIDNQILTLNTQIASLQQNEQKTTARIAANPSQAKYLLSVERQQKVKEALYLFLLQKREENELSQAFTAYNTRVITPPSGSMVPTTPVRRNILAVAFVIGLLIPVGVIFLREVMNTRIRGRKDVEKLPLPFLGEIPQWGDNGRSLFGKKKKKESLRPIRSSSAKANAT
;
A
#
# COMPACT_ATOMS: atom_id res chain seq x y z
N SER A 1 79.17 50.21 17.81
CA SER A 1 80.43 50.23 18.58
C SER A 1 81.54 50.90 17.78
N GLU A 2 81.75 50.49 16.52
CA GLU A 2 82.85 50.97 15.66
C GLU A 2 82.85 52.50 15.38
N TYR A 3 81.69 53.13 15.18
CA TYR A 3 81.60 54.59 15.02
C TYR A 3 82.14 55.33 16.23
N ASN A 4 81.74 54.89 17.44
CA ASN A 4 82.17 55.51 18.68
C ASN A 4 83.67 55.31 18.93
N THR A 5 84.23 54.16 18.56
CA THR A 5 85.68 53.92 18.68
C THR A 5 86.48 54.82 17.73
N LYS A 6 86.04 54.99 16.48
CA LYS A 6 86.68 55.92 15.52
C LYS A 6 86.57 57.37 15.96
N LEU A 7 85.43 57.75 16.56
CA LEU A 7 85.22 59.09 17.11
C LEU A 7 86.15 59.37 18.31
N LEU A 8 86.32 58.40 19.21
CA LEU A 8 87.24 58.52 20.34
C LEU A 8 88.70 58.60 19.89
N GLN A 9 89.10 57.78 18.90
CA GLN A 9 90.44 57.85 18.31
C GLN A 9 90.68 59.22 17.66
N ARG A 10 89.73 59.75 16.88
CA ARG A 10 89.78 61.09 16.29
C ARG A 10 89.93 62.16 17.36
N ASN A 11 89.14 62.09 18.43
CA ASN A 11 89.21 63.05 19.54
C ASN A 11 90.56 63.00 20.26
N SER A 12 91.14 61.80 20.44
CA SER A 12 92.48 61.66 21.02
C SER A 12 93.58 62.22 20.11
N LEU A 13 93.45 62.06 18.80
CA LEU A 13 94.38 62.59 17.81
C LEU A 13 94.31 64.11 17.73
N VAL A 14 93.11 64.70 17.82
CA VAL A 14 92.93 66.16 17.88
C VAL A 14 93.32 66.76 19.23
N ALA A 15 93.26 65.99 20.31
CA ALA A 15 93.79 66.45 21.60
C ALA A 15 95.32 66.52 21.59
N ASN A 16 95.99 65.62 20.85
CA ASN A 16 97.45 65.54 20.77
C ASN A 16 98.05 66.23 19.53
N SER A 17 97.22 66.63 18.55
CA SER A 17 97.64 67.30 17.31
C SER A 17 96.58 68.30 16.83
N SER A 18 96.95 69.24 15.94
CA SER A 18 95.97 70.20 15.40
C SER A 18 94.92 69.52 14.50
N THR A 19 93.76 70.17 14.33
CA THR A 19 92.70 69.75 13.39
C THR A 19 93.12 69.76 11.93
N GLN A 20 94.26 70.37 11.59
CA GLN A 20 94.85 70.37 10.24
C GLN A 20 95.75 69.16 9.93
N ASN A 21 95.88 68.21 10.85
CA ASN A 21 96.61 66.97 10.58
C ASN A 21 95.88 66.15 9.48
N PRO A 22 96.54 65.76 8.37
CA PRO A 22 95.93 64.98 7.30
C PRO A 22 95.24 63.68 7.77
N LEU A 23 95.73 63.07 8.86
CA LEU A 23 95.12 61.87 9.45
C LEU A 23 93.77 62.17 10.10
N VAL A 24 93.60 63.35 10.72
CA VAL A 24 92.33 63.76 11.31
C VAL A 24 91.30 64.02 10.21
N MET A 25 91.71 64.60 9.08
CA MET A 25 90.83 64.84 7.94
C MET A 25 90.30 63.54 7.32
N ASP A 26 91.15 62.53 7.17
CA ASP A 26 90.75 61.20 6.68
C ASP A 26 89.75 60.54 7.64
N MET A 27 89.98 60.63 8.96
CA MET A 27 89.04 60.13 9.97
C MET A 27 87.71 60.89 9.97
N ASP A 28 87.72 62.21 9.76
CA ASP A 28 86.50 63.01 9.63
C ASP A 28 85.68 62.59 8.41
N GLN A 29 86.35 62.30 7.28
CA GLN A 29 85.69 61.79 6.11
C GLN A 29 85.10 60.39 6.34
N ALA A 30 85.86 59.47 6.94
CA ALA A 30 85.38 58.14 7.28
C ALA A 30 84.19 58.16 8.27
N LEU A 31 84.21 59.05 9.27
CA LEU A 31 83.10 59.24 10.20
C LEU A 31 81.86 59.82 9.50
N SER A 32 82.04 60.77 8.58
CA SER A 32 80.95 61.35 7.78
C SER A 32 80.29 60.31 6.88
N GLU A 33 81.09 59.49 6.19
CA GLU A 33 80.60 58.39 5.35
C GLU A 33 79.86 57.34 6.18
N MET A 34 80.40 56.95 7.33
CA MET A 34 79.75 56.01 8.24
C MET A 34 78.43 56.58 8.78
N ARG A 35 78.38 57.87 9.12
CA ARG A 35 77.15 58.54 9.54
C ARG A 35 76.09 58.53 8.45
N ARG A 36 76.48 58.82 7.20
CA ARG A 36 75.57 58.77 6.04
C ARG A 36 75.04 57.35 5.83
N ALA A 37 75.91 56.35 5.85
CA ALA A 37 75.50 54.95 5.72
C ALA A 37 74.51 54.51 6.81
N ILE A 38 74.74 54.92 8.06
CA ILE A 38 73.80 54.64 9.17
C ILE A 38 72.45 55.29 8.92
N ILE A 39 72.41 56.57 8.52
CA ILE A 39 71.15 57.29 8.25
C ILE A 39 70.39 56.62 7.10
N THR A 40 71.05 56.34 5.99
CA THR A 40 70.44 55.65 4.84
C THR A 40 69.93 54.27 5.22
N SER A 41 70.66 53.51 6.04
CA SER A 41 70.22 52.21 6.54
C SER A 41 68.96 52.34 7.41
N ILE A 42 68.90 53.35 8.30
CA ILE A 42 67.73 53.60 9.15
C ILE A 42 66.53 54.02 8.30
N ASP A 43 66.72 54.92 7.34
CA ASP A 43 65.65 55.37 6.44
C ASP A 43 65.07 54.19 5.63
N ASN A 44 65.94 53.34 5.09
CA ASN A 44 65.52 52.11 4.39
C ASN A 44 64.76 51.16 5.32
N GLN A 45 65.17 51.04 6.58
CA GLN A 45 64.49 50.21 7.57
C GLN A 45 63.11 50.77 7.91
N ILE A 46 62.99 52.09 8.09
CA ILE A 46 61.72 52.78 8.33
C ILE A 46 60.78 52.58 7.15
N LEU A 47 61.27 52.77 5.92
CA LEU A 47 60.47 52.53 4.71
C LEU A 47 59.99 51.08 4.64
N THR A 48 60.88 50.13 4.90
CA THR A 48 60.54 48.69 4.91
C THR A 48 59.46 48.39 5.95
N LEU A 49 59.61 48.88 7.19
CA LEU A 49 58.62 48.69 8.25
C LEU A 49 57.28 49.35 7.91
N ASN A 50 57.28 50.54 7.34
CA ASN A 50 56.06 51.22 6.90
C ASN A 50 55.34 50.43 5.80
N THR A 51 56.07 49.88 4.83
CA THR A 51 55.47 49.01 3.79
C THR A 51 54.91 47.72 4.38
N GLN A 52 55.58 47.12 5.37
CA GLN A 52 55.07 45.95 6.08
C GLN A 52 53.78 46.28 6.83
N ILE A 53 53.74 47.39 7.58
CA ILE A 53 52.55 47.85 8.29
C ILE A 53 51.37 48.04 7.32
N ALA A 54 51.60 48.74 6.19
CA ALA A 54 50.57 48.95 5.19
C ALA A 54 50.06 47.63 4.60
N SER A 55 50.96 46.67 4.32
CA SER A 55 50.58 45.35 3.81
C SER A 55 49.78 44.53 4.83
N LEU A 56 50.15 44.60 6.11
CA LEU A 56 49.45 43.92 7.20
C LEU A 56 48.05 44.50 7.41
N GLN A 57 47.91 45.83 7.38
CA GLN A 57 46.61 46.49 7.44
C GLN A 57 45.71 46.11 6.26
N GLN A 58 46.26 46.05 5.05
CA GLN A 58 45.50 45.60 3.88
C GLN A 58 45.06 44.13 4.01
N ASN A 59 45.93 43.27 4.52
CA ASN A 59 45.63 41.86 4.75
C ASN A 59 44.59 41.67 5.85
N GLU A 60 44.65 42.46 6.93
CA GLU A 60 43.67 42.48 8.00
C GLU A 60 42.30 42.91 7.46
N GLN A 61 42.21 44.02 6.73
CA GLN A 61 40.97 44.46 6.08
C GLN A 61 40.38 43.40 5.14
N LYS A 62 41.21 42.75 4.30
CA LYS A 62 40.75 41.65 3.42
C LYS A 62 40.25 40.45 4.21
N THR A 63 40.93 40.10 5.30
CA THR A 63 40.55 38.96 6.15
C THR A 63 39.26 39.25 6.90
N THR A 64 39.16 40.43 7.50
CA THR A 64 37.94 40.93 8.17
C THR A 64 36.77 40.98 7.20
N ALA A 65 36.97 41.44 5.96
CA ALA A 65 35.94 41.39 4.91
C ALA A 65 35.52 39.96 4.54
N ARG A 66 36.47 39.01 4.45
CA ARG A 66 36.16 37.59 4.22
C ARG A 66 35.39 36.96 5.37
N ILE A 67 35.75 37.28 6.62
CA ILE A 67 35.03 36.81 7.81
C ILE A 67 33.61 37.38 7.82
N ALA A 68 33.46 38.68 7.57
CA ALA A 68 32.18 39.36 7.48
C ALA A 68 31.32 38.87 6.29
N ALA A 69 31.95 38.41 5.21
CA ALA A 69 31.31 37.81 4.04
C ALA A 69 31.07 36.29 4.16
N ASN A 70 31.61 35.66 5.21
CA ASN A 70 31.37 34.25 5.53
C ASN A 70 30.38 33.99 6.69
N PRO A 71 29.28 34.75 6.87
CA PRO A 71 28.21 34.36 7.79
C PRO A 71 27.38 33.23 7.20
N SER A 72 27.54 32.93 5.91
CA SER A 72 26.81 31.91 5.17
C SER A 72 27.13 30.51 5.68
N GLN A 73 28.37 30.19 6.05
CA GLN A 73 28.73 28.86 6.56
C GLN A 73 28.16 28.61 7.96
N ALA A 74 28.26 29.59 8.87
CA ALA A 74 27.64 29.49 10.19
C ALA A 74 26.10 29.44 10.10
N LYS A 75 25.49 30.28 9.24
CA LYS A 75 24.04 30.25 8.98
C LYS A 75 23.60 28.94 8.31
N TYR A 76 24.40 28.41 7.38
CA TYR A 76 24.15 27.14 6.71
C TYR A 76 24.19 25.99 7.72
N LEU A 77 25.23 25.92 8.55
CA LEU A 77 25.33 24.91 9.61
C LEU A 77 24.12 24.98 10.56
N LEU A 78 23.74 26.18 11.01
CA LEU A 78 22.55 26.37 11.85
C LEU A 78 21.26 25.95 11.13
N SER A 79 21.15 26.19 9.82
CA SER A 79 19.99 25.76 9.04
C SER A 79 19.90 24.24 8.91
N VAL A 80 21.05 23.58 8.72
CA VAL A 80 21.17 22.11 8.66
C VAL A 80 20.82 21.51 10.02
N GLU A 81 21.35 22.05 11.12
CA GLU A 81 21.00 21.62 12.48
C GLU A 81 19.50 21.73 12.75
N ARG A 82 18.86 22.84 12.32
CA ARG A 82 17.41 23.00 12.47
C ARG A 82 16.64 21.95 11.66
N GLN A 83 17.05 21.69 10.43
CA GLN A 83 16.43 20.65 9.60
C GLN A 83 16.61 19.25 10.20
N GLN A 84 17.78 18.96 10.77
CA GLN A 84 18.05 17.70 11.48
C GLN A 84 17.12 17.54 12.68
N LYS A 85 17.01 18.57 13.54
CA LYS A 85 16.09 18.55 14.70
C LYS A 85 14.64 18.32 14.30
N VAL A 86 14.17 18.95 13.23
CA VAL A 86 12.80 18.74 12.72
C VAL A 86 12.59 17.30 12.23
N LYS A 87 13.56 16.75 11.49
CA LYS A 87 13.49 15.36 11.00
C LYS A 87 13.52 14.35 12.14
N GLU A 88 14.38 14.56 13.14
CA GLU A 88 14.45 13.72 14.34
C GLU A 88 13.14 13.75 15.12
N ALA A 89 12.59 14.95 15.39
CA ALA A 89 11.31 15.10 16.06
C ALA A 89 10.16 14.43 15.28
N LEU A 90 10.14 14.58 13.95
CA LEU A 90 9.15 13.91 13.10
C LEU A 90 9.31 12.39 13.14
N TYR A 91 10.54 11.88 13.07
CA TYR A 91 10.82 10.44 13.16
C TYR A 91 10.32 9.86 14.48
N LEU A 92 10.66 10.52 15.60
CA LEU A 92 10.20 10.11 16.93
C LEU A 92 8.68 10.17 17.06
N PHE A 93 8.03 11.21 16.54
CA PHE A 93 6.57 11.33 16.54
C PHE A 93 5.91 10.21 15.72
N LEU A 94 6.42 9.92 14.52
CA LEU A 94 5.90 8.83 13.68
C LEU A 94 6.12 7.47 14.33
N LEU A 95 7.27 7.26 14.98
CA LEU A 95 7.56 6.06 15.75
C LEU A 95 6.56 5.89 16.90
N GLN A 96 6.31 6.96 17.67
CA GLN A 96 5.32 6.95 18.74
C GLN A 96 3.91 6.68 18.23
N LYS A 97 3.50 7.29 17.11
CA LYS A 97 2.18 7.04 16.51
C LYS A 97 2.05 5.64 15.94
N ARG A 98 3.12 5.07 15.42
CA ARG A 98 3.16 3.66 15.03
C ARG A 98 2.93 2.76 16.23
N GLU A 99 3.64 2.98 17.33
CA GLU A 99 3.46 2.21 18.56
C GLU A 99 2.04 2.35 19.11
N GLU A 100 1.49 3.57 19.14
CA GLU A 100 0.11 3.84 19.55
C GLU A 100 -0.92 3.13 18.66
N ASN A 101 -0.66 3.06 17.34
CA ASN A 101 -1.50 2.31 16.40
C ASN A 101 -1.39 0.80 16.58
N GLU A 102 -0.19 0.26 16.82
CA GLU A 102 0.02 -1.17 17.10
C GLU A 102 -0.68 -1.57 18.42
N LEU A 103 -0.57 -0.74 19.46
CA LEU A 103 -1.33 -0.90 20.70
C LEU A 103 -2.84 -0.81 20.44
N SER A 104 -3.33 0.20 19.70
CA SER A 104 -4.76 0.37 19.41
C SER A 104 -5.34 -0.79 18.57
N GLN A 105 -4.55 -1.37 17.67
CA GLN A 105 -4.93 -2.56 16.91
C GLN A 105 -4.96 -3.80 17.81
N ALA A 106 -3.97 -3.99 18.69
CA ALA A 106 -3.97 -5.06 19.69
C ALA A 106 -5.14 -4.92 20.69
N PHE A 107 -5.53 -3.70 21.02
CA PHE A 107 -6.67 -3.36 21.88
C PHE A 107 -7.99 -3.19 21.12
N THR A 108 -8.04 -3.48 19.82
CA THR A 108 -9.32 -3.50 19.09
C THR A 108 -10.16 -4.62 19.69
N ALA A 109 -10.98 -4.25 20.68
CA ALA A 109 -11.97 -5.12 21.25
C ALA A 109 -12.85 -5.58 20.09
N TYR A 110 -12.93 -6.90 19.89
CA TYR A 110 -13.96 -7.52 19.08
C TYR A 110 -15.32 -7.13 19.67
N ASN A 111 -15.83 -5.95 19.32
CA ASN A 111 -17.14 -5.46 19.76
C ASN A 111 -18.24 -6.02 18.84
N THR A 112 -18.14 -7.31 18.53
CA THR A 112 -19.21 -8.07 17.93
C THR A 112 -19.77 -8.99 19.00
N ARG A 113 -20.71 -8.47 19.79
CA ARG A 113 -21.57 -9.28 20.63
C ARG A 113 -22.78 -9.70 19.80
N VAL A 114 -22.96 -11.00 19.59
CA VAL A 114 -24.20 -11.53 19.00
C VAL A 114 -25.32 -11.28 20.01
N ILE A 115 -26.13 -10.26 19.78
CA ILE A 115 -27.25 -9.89 20.67
C ILE A 115 -28.39 -10.92 20.54
N THR A 116 -28.56 -11.48 19.34
CA THR A 116 -29.53 -12.55 19.08
C THR A 116 -28.98 -13.51 18.02
N PRO A 117 -28.94 -14.82 18.29
CA PRO A 117 -28.71 -15.80 17.24
C PRO A 117 -29.86 -15.69 16.21
N PRO A 118 -29.61 -15.93 14.91
CA PRO A 118 -30.66 -15.85 13.90
C PRO A 118 -31.72 -16.92 14.18
N SER A 119 -32.86 -16.50 14.74
CA SER A 119 -34.05 -17.33 14.93
C SER A 119 -34.85 -17.36 13.62
N GLY A 120 -34.32 -18.06 12.62
CA GLY A 120 -35.03 -18.41 11.40
C GLY A 120 -35.52 -19.85 11.47
N SER A 121 -36.81 -20.08 11.22
CA SER A 121 -37.29 -21.44 10.95
C SER A 121 -36.57 -21.98 9.71
N MET A 122 -35.94 -23.15 9.82
CA MET A 122 -35.34 -23.87 8.68
C MET A 122 -36.39 -24.40 7.68
N VAL A 123 -37.67 -24.17 7.95
CA VAL A 123 -38.76 -24.54 7.03
C VAL A 123 -38.85 -23.46 5.95
N PRO A 124 -38.64 -23.81 4.67
CA PRO A 124 -38.80 -22.85 3.58
C PRO A 124 -40.25 -22.34 3.57
N THR A 125 -40.41 -21.05 3.80
CA THR A 125 -41.73 -20.37 3.76
C THR A 125 -42.33 -20.38 2.35
N THR A 126 -41.51 -20.64 1.33
CA THR A 126 -41.91 -20.87 -0.06
C THR A 126 -40.93 -21.81 -0.78
N PRO A 127 -41.35 -22.61 -1.79
CA PRO A 127 -42.72 -22.95 -2.18
C PRO A 127 -43.28 -24.18 -1.44
N VAL A 128 -44.53 -24.12 -1.02
CA VAL A 128 -45.22 -25.21 -0.31
C VAL A 128 -45.58 -26.32 -1.29
N ARG A 129 -44.67 -27.30 -1.46
CA ARG A 129 -44.80 -28.43 -2.41
C ARG A 129 -46.16 -29.13 -2.35
N ARG A 130 -46.75 -29.23 -1.15
CA ARG A 130 -48.07 -29.82 -0.93
C ARG A 130 -49.18 -29.10 -1.70
N ASN A 131 -49.19 -27.77 -1.72
CA ASN A 131 -50.21 -27.00 -2.42
C ASN A 131 -50.04 -27.12 -3.94
N ILE A 132 -48.80 -27.09 -4.43
CA ILE A 132 -48.51 -27.26 -5.86
C ILE A 132 -48.95 -28.64 -6.34
N LEU A 133 -48.66 -29.70 -5.58
CA LEU A 133 -49.05 -31.07 -5.91
C LEU A 133 -50.58 -31.25 -5.90
N ALA A 134 -51.28 -30.65 -4.93
CA ALA A 134 -52.74 -30.69 -4.85
C ALA A 134 -53.40 -30.00 -6.05
N VAL A 135 -52.92 -28.81 -6.44
CA VAL A 135 -53.42 -28.08 -7.61
C VAL A 135 -53.14 -28.85 -8.90
N ALA A 136 -51.92 -29.40 -9.06
CA ALA A 136 -51.56 -30.20 -10.23
C ALA A 136 -52.44 -31.46 -10.37
N PHE A 137 -52.78 -32.14 -9.26
CA PHE A 137 -53.67 -33.30 -9.26
C PHE A 137 -55.09 -32.94 -9.70
N VAL A 138 -55.65 -31.84 -9.19
CA VAL A 138 -56.99 -31.37 -9.55
C VAL A 138 -57.05 -31.01 -11.04
N ILE A 139 -56.08 -30.26 -11.55
CA ILE A 139 -56.00 -29.90 -12.97
C ILE A 139 -55.83 -31.16 -13.84
N GLY A 140 -54.98 -32.11 -13.41
CA GLY A 140 -54.76 -33.36 -14.12
C GLY A 140 -56.00 -34.25 -14.23
N LEU A 141 -56.96 -34.13 -13.31
CA LEU A 141 -58.24 -34.84 -13.37
C LEU A 141 -59.29 -34.06 -14.17
N LEU A 142 -59.31 -32.73 -14.05
CA LEU A 142 -60.25 -31.88 -14.79
C LEU A 142 -60.04 -31.91 -16.30
N ILE A 143 -58.79 -31.94 -16.77
CA ILE A 143 -58.46 -31.97 -18.21
C ILE A 143 -59.10 -33.18 -18.93
N PRO A 144 -58.88 -34.44 -18.52
CA PRO A 144 -59.46 -35.59 -19.21
C PRO A 144 -60.99 -35.62 -19.13
N VAL A 145 -61.58 -35.21 -18.00
CA VAL A 145 -63.04 -35.07 -17.89
C VAL A 145 -63.56 -34.02 -18.87
N GLY A 146 -62.91 -32.86 -18.95
CA GLY A 146 -63.24 -31.82 -19.91
C GLY A 146 -63.10 -32.28 -21.35
N VAL A 147 -62.05 -33.03 -21.69
CA VAL A 147 -61.85 -33.59 -23.04
C VAL A 147 -62.90 -34.64 -23.39
N ILE A 148 -63.28 -35.51 -22.45
CA ILE A 148 -64.36 -36.48 -22.65
C ILE A 148 -65.69 -35.76 -22.85
N PHE A 149 -65.99 -34.75 -22.03
CA PHE A 149 -67.21 -33.96 -22.14
C PHE A 149 -67.27 -33.17 -23.46
N LEU A 150 -66.18 -32.52 -23.88
CA LEU A 150 -66.08 -31.85 -25.18
C LEU A 150 -66.26 -32.85 -26.33
N ARG A 151 -65.64 -34.03 -26.23
CA ARG A 151 -65.83 -35.10 -27.23
C ARG A 151 -67.27 -35.58 -27.27
N GLU A 152 -67.96 -35.68 -26.15
CA GLU A 152 -69.36 -36.11 -26.10
C GLU A 152 -70.28 -35.05 -26.71
N VAL A 153 -70.10 -33.77 -26.37
CA VAL A 153 -70.89 -32.66 -26.93
C VAL A 153 -70.61 -32.44 -28.42
N MET A 154 -69.35 -32.61 -28.87
CA MET A 154 -69.00 -32.53 -30.29
C MET A 154 -69.30 -33.81 -31.07
N ASN A 155 -69.66 -34.92 -30.40
CA ASN A 155 -70.03 -36.17 -31.07
C ASN A 155 -71.48 -36.12 -31.55
N THR A 156 -71.68 -35.67 -32.77
CA THR A 156 -72.97 -35.64 -33.48
C THR A 156 -73.39 -37.02 -34.01
N ARG A 157 -73.18 -38.09 -33.23
CA ARG A 157 -73.67 -39.45 -33.56
C ARG A 157 -74.76 -39.89 -32.58
N ILE A 158 -75.98 -39.93 -33.11
CA ILE A 158 -77.19 -40.52 -32.52
C ILE A 158 -76.94 -42.01 -32.26
N ARG A 159 -76.92 -42.43 -30.99
CA ARG A 159 -76.62 -43.82 -30.58
C ARG A 159 -77.70 -44.49 -29.72
N GLY A 160 -78.78 -43.81 -29.36
CA GLY A 160 -79.80 -44.43 -28.51
C GLY A 160 -81.08 -43.62 -28.35
N ARG A 161 -82.13 -44.33 -27.92
CA ARG A 161 -83.58 -44.02 -27.91
C ARG A 161 -84.05 -42.59 -27.53
N LYS A 162 -83.20 -41.73 -26.96
CA LYS A 162 -83.58 -40.37 -26.52
C LYS A 162 -83.48 -39.28 -27.59
N ASP A 163 -82.81 -39.53 -28.71
CA ASP A 163 -82.79 -38.59 -29.86
C ASP A 163 -83.97 -38.80 -30.83
N VAL A 164 -84.71 -39.91 -30.71
CA VAL A 164 -85.81 -40.28 -31.62
C VAL A 164 -87.18 -39.80 -31.09
N GLU A 165 -87.27 -39.32 -29.84
CA GLU A 165 -88.52 -38.76 -29.26
C GLU A 165 -88.92 -37.37 -29.81
N LYS A 166 -88.11 -36.76 -30.68
CA LYS A 166 -88.43 -35.45 -31.31
C LYS A 166 -88.96 -35.53 -32.74
N LEU A 167 -89.12 -36.72 -33.33
CA LEU A 167 -89.61 -36.87 -34.70
C LEU A 167 -90.81 -37.85 -34.76
N PRO A 168 -91.95 -37.47 -35.37
CA PRO A 168 -93.20 -38.24 -35.28
C PRO A 168 -93.28 -39.29 -36.40
N LEU A 169 -92.52 -40.38 -36.29
CA LEU A 169 -92.65 -41.52 -37.22
C LEU A 169 -92.65 -42.87 -36.47
N PRO A 170 -93.59 -43.78 -36.77
CA PRO A 170 -93.78 -45.01 -36.00
C PRO A 170 -92.68 -46.04 -36.28
N PHE A 171 -92.22 -46.66 -35.20
CA PHE A 171 -91.12 -47.61 -35.08
C PHE A 171 -91.48 -48.96 -35.73
N LEU A 172 -90.87 -49.30 -36.87
CA LEU A 172 -90.95 -50.63 -37.48
C LEU A 172 -89.69 -51.44 -37.12
N GLY A 173 -89.84 -52.36 -36.16
CA GLY A 173 -89.10 -53.63 -36.04
C GLY A 173 -87.57 -53.61 -35.95
N GLU A 174 -87.03 -54.27 -34.93
CA GLU A 174 -85.59 -54.52 -34.79
C GLU A 174 -85.13 -55.75 -35.61
N ILE A 175 -84.07 -55.58 -36.40
CA ILE A 175 -83.36 -56.69 -37.06
C ILE A 175 -82.08 -56.96 -36.24
N PRO A 176 -81.89 -58.15 -35.67
CA PRO A 176 -80.68 -58.45 -34.92
C PRO A 176 -79.53 -58.71 -35.91
N GLN A 177 -78.47 -57.92 -35.84
CA GLN A 177 -77.19 -58.25 -36.46
C GLN A 177 -76.18 -58.68 -35.41
N TRP A 178 -75.70 -59.90 -35.65
CA TRP A 178 -74.75 -60.68 -34.88
C TRP A 178 -73.32 -60.29 -35.25
N GLY A 179 -72.49 -60.06 -34.23
CA GLY A 179 -71.05 -60.31 -34.19
C GLY A 179 -70.12 -59.57 -35.18
N ASP A 180 -69.23 -58.75 -34.64
CA ASP A 180 -67.81 -58.88 -35.03
C ASP A 180 -66.86 -58.55 -33.87
N ASN A 181 -65.86 -59.41 -33.75
CA ASN A 181 -64.79 -59.39 -32.79
C ASN A 181 -63.76 -58.31 -33.13
N GLY A 182 -63.12 -57.78 -32.09
CA GLY A 182 -61.71 -57.40 -32.19
C GLY A 182 -61.38 -55.98 -31.75
N ARG A 183 -60.82 -55.86 -30.54
CA ARG A 183 -59.38 -55.62 -30.32
C ARG A 183 -59.14 -55.24 -28.85
N SER A 184 -58.69 -56.23 -28.09
CA SER A 184 -58.00 -56.02 -26.82
C SER A 184 -56.64 -55.37 -27.11
N LEU A 185 -56.43 -54.15 -26.59
CA LEU A 185 -55.14 -53.48 -26.54
C LEU A 185 -54.79 -53.19 -25.08
N PHE A 186 -54.61 -54.25 -24.28
CA PHE A 186 -53.88 -54.13 -23.02
C PHE A 186 -52.87 -55.27 -22.90
N GLY A 187 -51.61 -54.90 -23.16
CA GLY A 187 -50.43 -55.73 -23.01
C GLY A 187 -50.16 -56.09 -21.55
N LYS A 188 -49.89 -57.38 -21.33
CA LYS A 188 -49.33 -58.02 -20.13
C LYS A 188 -47.97 -57.37 -19.76
N LYS A 189 -47.41 -57.43 -18.54
CA LYS A 189 -47.16 -58.61 -17.69
C LYS A 189 -46.80 -58.20 -16.24
N LYS A 190 -47.30 -58.96 -15.25
CA LYS A 190 -46.60 -59.22 -13.97
C LYS A 190 -46.05 -60.65 -14.03
N LYS A 191 -44.76 -60.84 -13.69
CA LYS A 191 -44.12 -62.15 -13.53
C LYS A 191 -43.96 -62.42 -12.02
N LYS A 192 -44.63 -63.46 -11.52
CA LYS A 192 -44.33 -64.12 -10.24
C LYS A 192 -43.66 -65.43 -10.59
N GLU A 193 -42.51 -65.71 -9.97
CA GLU A 193 -41.79 -66.97 -10.12
C GLU A 193 -41.62 -67.58 -8.73
N SER A 194 -42.23 -68.75 -8.55
CA SER A 194 -42.25 -69.54 -7.34
C SER A 194 -41.21 -70.66 -7.42
N LEU A 195 -40.37 -70.74 -6.37
CA LEU A 195 -39.94 -71.94 -5.64
C LEU A 195 -39.70 -73.25 -6.44
N ARG A 196 -38.43 -73.70 -6.42
CA ARG A 196 -38.03 -75.11 -6.61
C ARG A 196 -37.47 -75.66 -5.30
N PRO A 197 -37.77 -76.92 -4.91
CA PRO A 197 -37.11 -77.54 -3.77
C PRO A 197 -36.23 -78.75 -4.14
N ILE A 198 -35.44 -79.22 -3.15
CA ILE A 198 -34.87 -80.59 -2.97
C ILE A 198 -33.58 -80.86 -3.79
N ARG A 199 -32.41 -81.37 -3.29
CA ARG A 199 -32.02 -82.10 -2.05
C ARG A 199 -30.48 -82.08 -1.80
N SER A 200 -30.14 -82.29 -0.52
CA SER A 200 -29.04 -83.08 0.09
C SER A 200 -27.55 -82.81 -0.23
N SER A 201 -26.72 -82.60 0.80
CA SER A 201 -26.04 -83.70 1.51
C SER A 201 -24.98 -83.20 2.52
N SER A 202 -25.04 -83.80 3.72
CA SER A 202 -23.94 -84.19 4.63
C SER A 202 -22.90 -83.17 5.12
N ALA A 203 -22.86 -83.05 6.46
CA ALA A 203 -21.72 -83.37 7.36
C ALA A 203 -21.59 -82.28 8.44
N LYS A 204 -22.13 -82.51 9.65
CA LYS A 204 -21.47 -83.09 10.84
C LYS A 204 -20.44 -82.16 11.51
N ALA A 205 -20.75 -81.84 12.78
CA ALA A 205 -19.91 -81.82 13.99
C ALA A 205 -20.24 -80.56 14.81
N ASN A 206 -21.19 -80.61 15.76
CA ASN A 206 -21.01 -80.94 17.19
C ASN A 206 -19.90 -80.14 17.86
N ALA A 207 -20.29 -79.19 18.74
CA ALA A 207 -20.25 -79.31 20.22
C ALA A 207 -18.84 -78.96 20.73
N THR A 208 -18.66 -77.96 21.60
CA THR A 208 -19.31 -77.70 22.89
C THR A 208 -19.06 -76.24 23.26
#